data_AF-A0A7W1D901-F1
#
_entry.id   AF-A0A7W1D901-F1
#
_cell.length_a   1.000
_cell.length_b   1.000
_cell.length_c   1.000
_cell.angle_alpha   90.00
_cell.angle_beta   90.00
_cell.angle_gamma   90.00
#
_symmetry.space_group_name_H-M   'P 1'
#
loop_
_entity.id
_entity.type
_entity.pdbx_description
1 polymer ?
#
loop_
_entity_poly.entity_id
_entity_poly.type
_entity_poly.pdbx_seq_one_letter_code
_entity_poly.pdbx_strand_id
1 'polypeptide(L)'
;MKHNLLQVFITKSAIVLLIIISLFPIVPAKDYSNFSHRTKEHRKNCNSCHQIPTPNWASARKYPDVADYPGHASCINCHRAQFFDGPKPSICTICHVVVSPRGKARFKFPLDKRKGEFETIFPHNLHQDIIALNTKQPIAIAHFVNASFNLDDEKKDEKPKFNNCAICHVTPEILPKTKPRKPERFLNLVASAHSDPFKPQAEFFKNSPQNHASCFNCHYQGQRPTRTECASCHRLTGEHFDSKTISRYSLKFNHEDKNHRNKDCTTCHIRITQVSDLRLLTDADVPILTCSTSSCHANQLKDELTRRSESLAKKEAVFECAYCHTSPIGNYQVPPSHEK
;
A
#
# COMPACT_ATOMS: atom_id res chain seq x y z
N MET A 1 56.37 -67.91 13.21
CA MET A 1 55.13 -67.45 12.52
C MET A 1 54.26 -66.59 13.45
N LYS A 2 54.71 -65.41 13.92
CA LYS A 2 53.95 -64.57 14.89
C LYS A 2 54.11 -63.05 14.69
N HIS A 3 54.37 -62.56 13.48
CA HIS A 3 54.58 -61.11 13.26
C HIS A 3 53.65 -60.39 12.26
N ASN A 4 52.64 -61.04 11.67
CA ASN A 4 51.85 -60.42 10.58
C ASN A 4 50.39 -60.04 10.90
N LEU A 5 49.88 -60.25 12.12
CA LEU A 5 48.46 -60.01 12.42
C LEU A 5 48.16 -58.64 13.06
N LEU A 6 49.14 -57.95 13.65
CA LEU A 6 48.90 -56.68 14.36
C LEU A 6 48.89 -55.45 13.44
N GLN A 7 49.57 -55.51 12.28
CA GLN A 7 49.65 -54.38 11.33
C GLN A 7 48.39 -54.19 10.47
N VAL A 8 47.57 -55.24 10.30
CA VAL A 8 46.36 -55.20 9.46
C VAL A 8 45.16 -54.58 10.19
N PHE A 9 45.12 -54.62 11.52
CA PHE A 9 44.02 -54.05 12.30
C PHE A 9 44.12 -52.53 12.47
N ILE A 10 45.33 -51.96 12.54
CA ILE A 10 45.52 -50.51 12.74
C ILE A 10 45.17 -49.73 11.45
N THR A 11 45.44 -50.29 10.27
CA THR A 11 45.16 -49.62 8.99
C THR A 11 43.67 -49.62 8.62
N LYS A 12 42.92 -50.68 8.95
CA LYS A 12 41.46 -50.72 8.70
C LYS A 12 40.66 -49.77 9.60
N SER A 13 41.04 -49.60 10.87
CA SER A 13 40.36 -48.67 11.77
C SER A 13 40.61 -47.20 11.43
N ALA A 14 41.80 -46.84 10.94
CA ALA A 14 42.11 -45.48 10.49
C ALA A 14 41.33 -45.09 9.22
N ILE A 15 41.12 -46.03 8.30
CA ILE A 15 40.37 -45.79 7.05
C ILE A 15 38.86 -45.65 7.32
N VAL A 16 38.30 -46.43 8.26
CA VAL A 16 36.88 -46.29 8.65
C VAL A 16 36.61 -44.96 9.36
N LEU A 17 37.55 -44.46 10.19
CA LEU A 17 37.40 -43.17 10.86
C LEU A 17 37.46 -41.97 9.88
N LEU A 18 38.29 -42.05 8.84
CA LEU A 18 38.38 -41.01 7.81
C LEU A 18 37.12 -40.94 6.92
N ILE A 19 36.47 -42.07 6.63
CA ILE A 19 35.24 -42.10 5.81
C ILE A 19 34.03 -41.53 6.57
N ILE A 20 33.98 -41.68 7.90
CA ILE A 20 32.88 -41.15 8.73
C ILE A 20 32.95 -39.61 8.85
N ILE A 21 34.14 -39.01 8.84
CA ILE A 21 34.29 -37.55 8.90
C ILE A 21 33.84 -36.87 7.59
N SER A 22 33.97 -37.54 6.44
CA SER A 22 33.57 -37.00 5.12
C SER A 22 32.06 -37.03 4.82
N LEU A 23 31.23 -37.61 5.69
CA LEU A 23 29.78 -37.73 5.50
C LEU A 23 28.95 -36.73 6.33
N PHE A 24 29.59 -35.87 7.12
CA PHE A 24 28.86 -34.78 7.75
C PHE A 24 28.54 -33.71 6.71
N PRO A 25 27.24 -33.43 6.45
CA PRO A 25 26.87 -32.36 5.54
C PRO A 25 27.46 -31.06 6.10
N ILE A 26 28.34 -30.43 5.31
CA ILE A 26 28.83 -29.08 5.59
C ILE A 26 27.62 -28.18 5.45
N VAL A 27 26.95 -27.91 6.57
CA VAL A 27 25.88 -26.91 6.59
C VAL A 27 26.55 -25.57 6.31
N PRO A 28 26.16 -24.85 5.25
CA PRO A 28 26.75 -23.56 4.95
C PRO A 28 26.61 -22.63 6.16
N ALA A 29 27.69 -21.93 6.50
CA ALA A 29 27.68 -20.98 7.60
C ALA A 29 26.58 -19.94 7.38
N LYS A 30 25.77 -19.70 8.42
CA LYS A 30 24.66 -18.75 8.34
C LYS A 30 25.22 -17.33 8.21
N ASP A 31 24.78 -16.60 7.19
CA ASP A 31 25.15 -15.21 6.99
C ASP A 31 24.38 -14.30 7.96
N TYR A 32 25.11 -13.64 8.87
CA TYR A 32 24.56 -12.68 9.83
C TYR A 32 24.72 -11.22 9.41
N SER A 33 25.29 -10.95 8.23
CA SER A 33 25.38 -9.58 7.69
C SER A 33 24.03 -9.06 7.18
N ASN A 34 23.06 -9.95 6.98
CA ASN A 34 21.73 -9.65 6.46
C ASN A 34 20.63 -10.07 7.43
N PHE A 35 19.71 -9.15 7.69
CA PHE A 35 18.48 -9.43 8.44
C PHE A 35 17.27 -9.42 7.51
N SER A 36 16.33 -10.33 7.75
CA SER A 36 15.06 -10.41 7.04
C SER A 36 13.95 -10.86 7.99
N HIS A 37 12.79 -10.19 7.93
CA HIS A 37 11.58 -10.68 8.61
C HIS A 37 10.99 -11.95 7.96
N ARG A 38 11.47 -12.36 6.77
CA ARG A 38 11.07 -13.62 6.13
C ARG A 38 11.67 -14.84 6.79
N THR A 39 12.79 -14.70 7.50
CA THR A 39 13.38 -15.79 8.28
C THR A 39 12.38 -16.29 9.31
N LYS A 40 12.10 -17.60 9.35
CA LYS A 40 11.05 -18.19 10.20
C LYS A 40 11.19 -17.78 11.66
N GLU A 41 12.43 -17.74 12.18
CA GLU A 41 12.72 -17.39 13.57
C GLU A 41 12.51 -15.90 13.88
N HIS A 42 12.47 -15.03 12.85
CA HIS A 42 12.23 -13.59 13.00
C HIS A 42 10.75 -13.19 12.86
N ARG A 43 9.86 -14.13 12.51
CA ARG A 43 8.41 -13.91 12.41
C ARG A 43 7.74 -13.96 13.79
N LYS A 44 8.31 -13.27 14.77
CA LYS A 44 7.76 -13.12 16.12
C LYS A 44 6.86 -11.88 16.19
N ASN A 45 6.16 -11.69 17.32
CA ASN A 45 5.43 -10.46 17.57
C ASN A 45 6.34 -9.25 17.45
N CYS A 46 5.91 -8.19 16.76
CA CYS A 46 6.75 -7.02 16.48
C CYS A 46 7.32 -6.40 17.76
N ASN A 47 6.54 -6.38 18.84
CA ASN A 47 6.92 -5.86 20.15
C ASN A 47 7.98 -6.70 20.89
N SER A 48 8.29 -7.92 20.42
CA SER A 48 9.38 -8.72 20.99
C SER A 48 10.77 -8.18 20.61
N CYS A 49 10.85 -7.38 19.54
CA CYS A 49 12.10 -6.78 19.07
C CYS A 49 12.02 -5.25 19.03
N HIS A 50 10.89 -4.69 18.61
CA HIS A 50 10.69 -3.25 18.47
C HIS A 50 9.98 -2.67 19.69
N GLN A 51 10.44 -1.51 20.15
CA GLN A 51 9.71 -0.75 21.17
C GLN A 51 8.46 -0.13 20.52
N ILE A 52 7.33 -0.80 20.72
CA ILE A 52 6.01 -0.37 20.27
C ILE A 52 5.12 -0.30 21.52
N PRO A 53 4.35 0.78 21.72
CA PRO A 53 4.33 1.99 20.92
C PRO A 53 5.61 2.85 21.05
N THR A 54 6.04 3.51 19.97
CA THR A 54 7.01 4.60 20.10
C THR A 54 6.37 5.76 20.88
N PRO A 55 7.14 6.68 21.50
CA PRO A 55 6.58 7.84 22.19
C PRO A 55 5.61 8.68 21.34
N ASN A 56 5.73 8.60 20.00
CA ASN A 56 4.90 9.31 19.02
C ASN A 56 3.94 8.40 18.25
N TRP A 57 3.66 7.19 18.73
CA TRP A 57 2.83 6.23 17.98
C TRP A 57 1.37 6.69 17.83
N ALA A 58 0.89 7.52 18.76
CA ALA A 58 -0.42 8.15 18.70
C ALA A 58 -0.41 9.36 17.74
N SER A 59 0.75 9.98 17.55
CA SER A 59 0.99 11.08 16.62
C SER A 59 1.43 10.56 15.24
N ALA A 60 0.55 9.76 14.64
CA ALA A 60 0.30 9.66 13.20
C ALA A 60 1.51 9.94 12.27
N ARG A 61 2.48 9.03 12.21
CA ARG A 61 3.48 9.02 11.12
C ARG A 61 2.96 8.25 9.90
N LYS A 62 3.56 8.51 8.73
CA LYS A 62 3.41 7.63 7.57
C LYS A 62 4.03 6.27 7.89
N TYR A 63 3.32 5.20 7.57
CA TYR A 63 3.72 3.81 7.83
C TYR A 63 5.13 3.45 7.29
N PRO A 64 5.84 2.51 7.94
CA PRO A 64 5.58 1.94 9.27
C PRO A 64 5.97 2.89 10.40
N ASP A 65 5.28 2.81 11.54
CA ASP A 65 5.45 3.69 12.71
C ASP A 65 6.59 3.27 13.66
N VAL A 66 7.41 2.33 13.20
CA VAL A 66 8.73 2.06 13.77
C VAL A 66 9.64 3.18 13.26
N ALA A 67 10.11 4.04 14.15
CA ALA A 67 10.92 5.20 13.76
C ALA A 67 12.43 4.92 13.73
N ASP A 68 12.86 3.80 14.30
CA ASP A 68 14.26 3.47 14.48
C ASP A 68 14.48 1.94 14.56
N TYR A 69 15.73 1.52 14.42
CA TYR A 69 16.16 0.15 14.65
C TYR A 69 15.83 -0.31 16.07
N PRO A 70 15.58 -1.62 16.27
CA PRO A 70 15.50 -2.17 17.61
C PRO A 70 16.83 -1.97 18.37
N GLY A 71 16.75 -1.84 19.69
CA GLY A 71 17.95 -1.77 20.53
C GLY A 71 18.73 -3.08 20.49
N HIS A 72 20.02 -3.04 20.87
CA HIS A 72 20.88 -4.23 20.85
C HIS A 72 20.31 -5.42 21.64
N ALA A 73 19.63 -5.16 22.76
CA ALA A 73 19.01 -6.20 23.59
C ALA A 73 18.07 -7.12 22.79
N SER A 74 17.36 -6.56 21.80
CA SER A 74 16.43 -7.31 20.95
C SER A 74 17.11 -8.43 20.16
N CYS A 75 18.36 -8.23 19.75
CA CYS A 75 19.12 -9.23 19.01
C CYS A 75 20.03 -10.06 19.92
N ILE A 76 20.64 -9.45 20.96
CA ILE A 76 21.58 -10.12 21.87
C ILE A 76 20.95 -11.32 22.57
N ASN A 77 19.65 -11.26 22.90
CA ASN A 77 18.95 -12.37 23.57
C ASN A 77 18.92 -13.67 22.75
N CYS A 78 19.07 -13.60 21.43
CA CYS A 78 19.14 -14.78 20.55
C CYS A 78 20.48 -14.93 19.83
N HIS A 79 21.21 -13.83 19.63
CA HIS A 79 22.43 -13.75 18.82
C HIS A 79 23.66 -13.35 19.62
N ARG A 80 23.69 -13.67 20.93
CA ARG A 80 24.79 -13.27 21.83
C ARG A 80 26.17 -13.61 21.25
N ALA A 81 26.36 -14.84 20.76
CA ALA A 81 27.64 -15.27 20.18
C ALA A 81 28.04 -14.39 18.98
N GLN A 82 27.10 -14.09 18.07
CA GLN A 82 27.37 -13.27 16.89
C GLN A 82 27.66 -11.81 17.23
N PHE A 83 27.19 -11.30 18.36
CA PHE A 83 27.53 -9.94 18.82
C PHE A 83 28.97 -9.79 19.32
N PHE A 84 29.63 -10.90 19.66
CA PHE A 84 30.99 -10.91 20.19
C PHE A 84 31.96 -11.70 19.30
N ASP A 85 31.55 -12.02 18.06
CA ASP A 85 32.35 -12.77 17.11
C ASP A 85 33.36 -11.84 16.40
N GLY A 86 34.54 -11.73 16.99
CA GLY A 86 35.67 -10.96 16.46
C GLY A 86 35.56 -9.45 16.67
N PRO A 87 36.55 -8.68 16.16
CA PRO A 87 36.64 -7.24 16.38
C PRO A 87 35.62 -6.41 15.59
N LYS A 88 35.03 -6.99 14.54
CA LYS A 88 34.01 -6.36 13.68
C LYS A 88 32.90 -7.37 13.36
N PRO A 89 32.01 -7.67 14.31
CA PRO A 89 31.00 -8.70 14.10
C PRO A 89 30.05 -8.34 12.96
N SER A 90 29.79 -9.28 12.05
CA SER A 90 28.98 -9.05 10.84
C SER A 90 27.55 -8.64 11.17
N ILE A 91 27.00 -9.11 12.30
CA ILE A 91 25.66 -8.71 12.77
C ILE A 91 25.53 -7.19 12.98
N CYS A 92 26.62 -6.49 13.27
CA CYS A 92 26.61 -5.04 13.45
C CYS A 92 26.36 -4.29 12.13
N THR A 93 26.68 -4.89 10.97
CA THR A 93 26.44 -4.28 9.64
C THR A 93 24.97 -4.21 9.27
N ILE A 94 24.09 -4.89 10.03
CA ILE A 94 22.64 -4.79 9.86
C ILE A 94 22.16 -3.36 10.08
N CYS A 95 22.80 -2.61 11.00
CA CYS A 95 22.38 -1.27 11.39
C CYS A 95 23.47 -0.20 11.19
N HIS A 96 24.75 -0.55 11.37
CA HIS A 96 25.85 0.42 11.38
C HIS A 96 26.50 0.57 10.01
N VAL A 97 26.76 1.82 9.60
CA VAL A 97 27.61 2.12 8.44
C VAL A 97 29.09 1.85 8.73
N VAL A 98 29.48 1.97 10.00
CA VAL A 98 30.85 1.71 10.47
C VAL A 98 30.76 0.86 11.74
N VAL A 99 31.28 -0.37 11.66
CA VAL A 99 31.34 -1.29 12.81
C VAL A 99 32.55 -0.95 13.67
N SER A 100 32.31 -0.25 14.79
CA SER A 100 33.31 0.10 15.78
C SER A 100 32.64 0.36 17.14
N PRO A 101 33.26 0.01 18.28
CA PRO A 101 32.73 0.32 19.62
C PRO A 101 32.45 1.82 19.86
N ARG A 102 33.16 2.71 19.14
CA ARG A 102 32.99 4.17 19.23
C ARG A 102 32.11 4.73 18.10
N GLY A 103 31.81 3.94 17.08
CA GLY A 103 31.06 4.34 15.90
C GLY A 103 29.55 4.36 16.17
N LYS A 104 28.95 5.54 16.17
CA LYS A 104 27.49 5.70 16.35
C LYS A 104 26.71 5.80 15.04
N ALA A 105 27.41 5.91 13.91
CA ALA A 105 26.79 6.12 12.62
C ALA A 105 26.02 4.85 12.18
N ARG A 106 24.74 5.04 11.87
CA ARG A 106 23.81 4.00 11.41
C ARG A 106 23.27 4.35 10.03
N PHE A 107 22.86 3.34 9.27
CA PHE A 107 22.10 3.58 8.05
C PHE A 107 20.79 4.29 8.39
N LYS A 108 20.26 5.09 7.46
CA LYS A 108 18.93 5.69 7.64
C LYS A 108 17.87 4.59 7.81
N PHE A 109 16.99 4.77 8.80
CA PHE A 109 15.82 3.91 8.98
C PHE A 109 14.61 4.48 8.19
N PRO A 110 13.77 3.63 7.58
CA PRO A 110 14.02 2.22 7.29
C PRO A 110 15.12 2.08 6.21
N LEU A 111 15.84 0.95 6.23
CA LEU A 111 16.79 0.61 5.17
C LEU A 111 16.07 0.56 3.83
N ASP A 112 16.61 1.25 2.82
CA ASP A 112 16.00 1.32 1.48
C ASP A 112 15.74 -0.06 0.89
N LYS A 113 16.69 -1.00 1.03
CA LYS A 113 16.56 -2.39 0.57
C LYS A 113 15.48 -3.21 1.28
N ARG A 114 14.99 -2.71 2.42
CA ARG A 114 13.93 -3.35 3.23
C ARG A 114 12.65 -2.51 3.25
N LYS A 115 12.60 -1.43 2.46
CA LYS A 115 11.37 -0.66 2.29
C LYS A 115 10.30 -1.57 1.72
N GLY A 116 9.16 -1.61 2.41
CA GLY A 116 8.01 -2.37 1.94
C GLY A 116 8.12 -3.89 2.11
N GLU A 117 8.92 -4.40 3.06
CA GLU A 117 8.84 -5.81 3.50
C GLU A 117 7.46 -6.19 4.07
N PHE A 118 6.70 -5.18 4.50
CA PHE A 118 5.32 -5.31 4.97
C PHE A 118 4.40 -4.45 4.12
N GLU A 119 3.22 -4.98 3.81
CA GLU A 119 2.09 -4.26 3.24
C GLU A 119 1.10 -3.95 4.34
N THR A 120 0.21 -3.00 4.07
CA THR A 120 -0.90 -2.70 4.97
C THR A 120 -2.18 -3.24 4.36
N ILE A 121 -2.79 -4.19 5.06
CA ILE A 121 -3.98 -4.92 4.65
C ILE A 121 -5.22 -4.22 5.18
N PHE A 122 -6.04 -3.77 4.25
CA PHE A 122 -7.33 -3.14 4.48
C PHE A 122 -8.34 -3.72 3.46
N PRO A 123 -8.98 -4.85 3.78
CA PRO A 123 -9.97 -5.47 2.89
C PRO A 123 -11.26 -4.64 2.92
N HIS A 124 -11.54 -3.93 1.83
CA HIS A 124 -12.72 -3.06 1.73
C HIS A 124 -14.03 -3.86 1.87
N ASN A 125 -14.13 -5.04 1.25
CA ASN A 125 -15.30 -5.90 1.36
C ASN A 125 -15.67 -6.21 2.81
N LEU A 126 -14.69 -6.61 3.63
CA LEU A 126 -14.94 -6.95 5.04
C LEU A 126 -15.38 -5.72 5.85
N HIS A 127 -14.76 -4.56 5.62
CA HIS A 127 -15.17 -3.33 6.30
C HIS A 127 -16.58 -2.90 5.88
N GLN A 128 -16.90 -3.01 4.58
CA GLN A 128 -18.23 -2.70 4.07
C GLN A 128 -19.30 -3.58 4.73
N ASP A 129 -19.06 -4.89 4.81
CA ASP A 129 -19.98 -5.86 5.41
C ASP A 129 -20.20 -5.60 6.90
N ILE A 130 -19.11 -5.40 7.68
CA ILE A 130 -19.20 -5.16 9.13
C ILE A 130 -19.91 -3.85 9.43
N ILE A 131 -19.62 -2.78 8.69
CA ILE A 131 -20.30 -1.49 8.86
C ILE A 131 -21.79 -1.64 8.54
N ALA A 132 -22.13 -2.33 7.44
CA ALA A 132 -23.52 -2.56 7.07
C ALA A 132 -24.29 -3.36 8.14
N LEU A 133 -23.65 -4.37 8.75
CA LEU A 133 -24.24 -5.14 9.85
C LEU A 133 -24.46 -4.29 11.10
N ASN A 134 -23.49 -3.47 11.49
CA ASN A 134 -23.58 -2.64 12.69
C ASN A 134 -24.62 -1.51 12.57
N THR A 135 -24.86 -0.99 11.36
CA THR A 135 -25.91 0.02 11.13
C THR A 135 -27.34 -0.51 11.27
N LYS A 136 -27.54 -1.83 11.32
CA LYS A 136 -28.88 -2.46 11.49
C LYS A 136 -29.25 -2.73 12.95
N GLN A 137 -28.34 -2.52 13.89
CA GLN A 137 -28.57 -2.77 15.32
C GLN A 137 -28.55 -1.43 16.06
N PRO A 138 -29.55 -1.11 16.92
CA PRO A 138 -29.52 0.07 17.78
C PRO A 138 -28.55 -0.21 18.94
N ILE A 139 -27.25 -0.18 18.66
CA ILE A 139 -26.24 -0.41 19.69
C ILE A 139 -26.04 0.90 20.43
N ALA A 140 -26.57 0.96 21.65
CA ALA A 140 -26.34 1.99 22.65
C ALA A 140 -24.89 1.97 23.16
N ILE A 141 -23.90 2.13 22.27
CA ILE A 141 -22.51 2.43 22.62
C ILE A 141 -22.23 3.80 22.03
N ALA A 142 -21.91 4.75 22.91
CA ALA A 142 -21.60 6.13 22.60
C ALA A 142 -20.40 6.24 21.66
N HIS A 143 -20.61 6.01 20.37
CA HIS A 143 -19.79 6.57 19.33
C HIS A 143 -20.30 7.99 19.11
N PHE A 144 -19.49 8.98 19.47
CA PHE A 144 -19.68 10.34 18.98
C PHE A 144 -19.47 10.31 17.47
N VAL A 145 -20.51 9.92 16.74
CA VAL A 145 -20.61 10.17 15.31
C VAL A 145 -20.78 11.67 15.17
N ASN A 146 -19.98 12.32 14.34
CA ASN A 146 -20.27 13.70 13.98
C ASN A 146 -21.63 13.69 13.27
N ALA A 147 -22.65 14.16 13.97
CA ALA A 147 -24.01 14.17 13.47
C ALA A 147 -24.13 15.31 12.46
N SER A 148 -23.79 15.04 11.21
CA SER A 148 -24.31 15.80 10.09
C SER A 148 -25.79 15.47 9.96
N PHE A 149 -26.61 16.09 10.80
CA PHE A 149 -28.06 16.12 10.64
C PHE A 149 -28.39 16.99 9.43
N ASN A 150 -28.50 16.38 8.25
CA ASN A 150 -29.40 16.93 7.23
C ASN A 150 -30.80 16.47 7.63
N LEU A 151 -31.48 17.31 8.41
CA LEU A 151 -32.90 17.23 8.67
C LEU A 151 -33.63 17.68 7.39
N ASP A 152 -33.71 16.79 6.41
CA ASP A 152 -34.64 16.89 5.29
C ASP A 152 -34.74 15.51 4.63
N ASP A 153 -35.52 14.60 5.23
CA ASP A 153 -35.98 13.41 4.52
C ASP A 153 -37.35 12.94 5.06
N GLU A 154 -38.34 13.78 4.80
CA GLU A 154 -39.76 13.38 4.69
C GLU A 154 -39.98 12.55 3.41
N LYS A 155 -39.23 11.47 3.18
CA LYS A 155 -39.57 10.45 2.17
C LYS A 155 -39.25 9.05 2.68
N LYS A 156 -40.26 8.46 3.30
CA LYS A 156 -40.38 7.01 3.47
C LYS A 156 -40.34 6.35 2.08
N ASP A 157 -39.56 5.28 1.96
CA ASP A 157 -39.38 4.38 0.80
C ASP A 157 -38.13 4.56 -0.09
N GLU A 158 -37.12 5.33 0.31
CA GLU A 158 -35.78 5.14 -0.29
C GLU A 158 -35.06 3.96 0.39
N LYS A 159 -34.68 2.95 -0.43
CA LYS A 159 -33.72 1.90 -0.01
C LYS A 159 -32.54 2.59 0.69
N PRO A 160 -32.10 2.12 1.87
CA PRO A 160 -31.02 2.76 2.59
C PRO A 160 -29.80 2.88 1.67
N LYS A 161 -29.44 4.12 1.32
CA LYS A 161 -28.24 4.45 0.58
C LYS A 161 -27.06 4.22 1.52
N PHE A 162 -26.62 2.97 1.64
CA PHE A 162 -25.48 2.62 2.50
C PHE A 162 -24.17 3.07 1.86
N ASN A 163 -23.93 4.38 1.81
CA ASN A 163 -22.65 4.93 1.37
C ASN A 163 -21.61 4.80 2.50
N ASN A 164 -21.32 3.55 2.91
CA ASN A 164 -20.40 3.21 3.99
C ASN A 164 -18.96 3.67 3.72
N CYS A 165 -18.62 3.91 2.45
CA CYS A 165 -17.36 4.48 2.02
C CYS A 165 -17.15 5.87 2.63
N ALA A 166 -18.23 6.66 2.75
CA ALA A 166 -18.18 8.02 3.30
C ALA A 166 -17.80 8.10 4.78
N ILE A 167 -17.85 6.98 5.52
CA ILE A 167 -17.37 6.91 6.91
C ILE A 167 -15.85 7.11 6.98
N CYS A 168 -15.13 6.61 5.98
CA CYS A 168 -13.67 6.72 5.90
C CYS A 168 -13.20 7.76 4.88
N HIS A 169 -13.98 7.97 3.82
CA HIS A 169 -13.66 8.82 2.68
C HIS A 169 -14.54 10.06 2.66
N VAL A 170 -14.02 11.16 3.18
CA VAL A 170 -14.69 12.47 3.16
C VAL A 170 -14.02 13.40 2.17
N THR A 171 -14.77 14.42 1.75
CA THR A 171 -14.21 15.53 0.97
C THR A 171 -13.18 16.25 1.84
N PRO A 172 -11.92 16.38 1.38
CA PRO A 172 -10.89 17.01 2.19
C PRO A 172 -11.17 18.50 2.32
N GLU A 173 -10.94 19.09 3.51
CA GLU A 173 -11.08 20.54 3.71
C GLU A 173 -10.06 21.35 2.91
N ILE A 174 -8.90 20.74 2.63
CA ILE A 174 -7.79 21.36 1.91
C ILE A 174 -7.46 20.52 0.68
N LEU A 175 -7.24 21.19 -0.45
CA LEU A 175 -6.82 20.55 -1.68
C LEU A 175 -5.60 19.64 -1.42
N PRO A 176 -5.69 18.33 -1.72
CA PRO A 176 -4.57 17.44 -1.52
C PRO A 176 -3.36 17.91 -2.33
N LYS A 177 -2.16 17.77 -1.76
CA LYS A 177 -0.92 17.98 -2.51
C LYS A 177 -0.79 16.89 -3.56
N THR A 178 -1.25 17.16 -4.78
CA THR A 178 -1.06 16.29 -5.93
C THR A 178 0.34 16.52 -6.47
N LYS A 179 1.09 15.45 -6.73
CA LYS A 179 2.34 15.58 -7.50
C LYS A 179 1.95 15.87 -8.95
N PRO A 180 2.56 16.86 -9.61
CA PRO A 180 2.37 17.05 -11.05
C PRO A 180 2.73 15.74 -11.75
N ARG A 181 1.75 15.14 -12.44
CA ARG A 181 2.04 13.96 -13.26
C ARG A 181 2.76 14.43 -14.50
N LYS A 182 4.06 14.13 -14.58
CA LYS A 182 4.80 14.31 -15.81
C LYS A 182 4.28 13.27 -16.81
N PRO A 183 3.83 13.65 -18.01
CA PRO A 183 3.60 12.68 -19.06
C PRO A 183 4.94 11.95 -19.28
N GLU A 184 4.93 10.62 -19.22
CA GLU A 184 6.11 9.87 -19.67
C GLU A 184 6.39 10.17 -21.15
N ARG A 185 7.66 9.96 -21.52
CA ARG A 185 8.34 10.22 -22.81
C ARG A 185 7.65 9.69 -24.09
N PHE A 186 6.43 9.15 -24.03
CA PHE A 186 5.77 8.44 -25.13
C PHE A 186 4.49 9.09 -25.66
N LEU A 187 4.19 10.33 -25.26
CA LEU A 187 3.08 11.04 -25.85
C LEU A 187 3.59 12.33 -26.49
N ASN A 188 3.55 12.38 -27.82
CA ASN A 188 3.77 13.59 -28.58
C ASN A 188 2.73 14.62 -28.11
N LEU A 189 3.16 15.61 -27.32
CA LEU A 189 2.32 16.78 -27.07
C LEU A 189 1.95 17.34 -28.44
N VAL A 190 0.66 17.34 -28.77
CA VAL A 190 0.19 18.15 -29.90
C VAL A 190 0.51 19.59 -29.52
N ALA A 191 1.22 20.32 -30.39
CA ALA A 191 1.83 21.63 -30.12
C ALA A 191 0.85 22.73 -29.68
N SER A 192 -0.46 22.42 -29.65
CA SER A 192 -1.58 23.30 -29.33
C SER A 192 -2.19 23.08 -27.94
N ALA A 193 -1.46 22.48 -26.98
CA ALA A 193 -1.93 22.38 -25.60
C ALA A 193 -2.05 23.79 -24.99
N HIS A 194 -3.26 24.32 -24.94
CA HIS A 194 -3.56 25.61 -24.32
C HIS A 194 -3.44 25.51 -22.80
N SER A 195 -3.28 26.65 -22.12
CA SER A 195 -3.39 26.72 -20.67
C SER A 195 -4.82 26.31 -20.25
N ASP A 196 -4.95 25.23 -19.48
CA ASP A 196 -6.24 24.82 -18.95
C ASP A 196 -6.67 25.77 -17.81
N PRO A 197 -7.83 26.45 -17.90
CA PRO A 197 -8.35 27.26 -16.80
C PRO A 197 -8.83 26.41 -15.61
N PHE A 198 -8.93 25.09 -15.75
CA PHE A 198 -9.42 24.21 -14.71
C PHE A 198 -8.52 24.25 -13.46
N LYS A 199 -9.09 24.78 -12.38
CA LYS A 199 -8.49 24.78 -11.04
C LYS A 199 -9.26 23.79 -10.18
N PRO A 200 -8.69 22.61 -9.88
CA PRO A 200 -9.40 21.62 -9.08
C PRO A 200 -9.65 22.15 -7.67
N GLN A 201 -10.86 21.92 -7.18
CA GLN A 201 -11.27 22.22 -5.81
C GLN A 201 -11.32 20.94 -4.96
N ALA A 202 -11.53 21.10 -3.65
CA ALA A 202 -11.61 19.99 -2.70
C ALA A 202 -12.64 18.90 -3.10
N GLU A 203 -13.80 19.32 -3.61
CA GLU A 203 -14.92 18.47 -4.06
C GLU A 203 -14.59 17.47 -5.18
N PHE A 204 -13.47 17.66 -5.87
CA PHE A 204 -12.97 16.72 -6.88
C PHE A 204 -12.24 15.52 -6.27
N PHE A 205 -12.01 15.53 -4.95
CA PHE A 205 -11.26 14.51 -4.25
C PHE A 205 -12.03 13.94 -3.07
N LYS A 206 -11.72 12.68 -2.77
CA LYS A 206 -12.00 12.07 -1.46
C LYS A 206 -10.66 11.79 -0.79
N ASN A 207 -10.58 12.05 0.51
CA ASN A 207 -9.41 11.67 1.28
C ASN A 207 -9.30 10.15 1.38
N SER A 208 -8.17 9.64 1.86
CA SER A 208 -8.02 8.23 2.24
C SER A 208 -7.23 8.15 3.53
N PRO A 209 -7.42 7.10 4.35
CA PRO A 209 -6.62 6.87 5.55
C PRO A 209 -5.12 6.97 5.28
N GLN A 210 -4.42 7.88 5.95
CA GLN A 210 -2.99 8.14 5.70
C GLN A 210 -2.05 7.61 6.79
N ASN A 211 -2.60 7.24 7.95
CA ASN A 211 -1.83 6.85 9.12
C ASN A 211 -2.71 6.07 10.11
N HIS A 212 -2.07 5.55 11.15
CA HIS A 212 -2.70 4.78 12.22
C HIS A 212 -3.91 5.47 12.88
N ALA A 213 -3.94 6.80 12.96
CA ALA A 213 -5.05 7.51 13.61
C ALA A 213 -6.38 7.23 12.92
N SER A 214 -6.39 7.14 11.58
CA SER A 214 -7.59 6.78 10.81
C SER A 214 -8.12 5.39 11.17
N CYS A 215 -7.24 4.40 11.35
CA CYS A 215 -7.63 3.04 11.71
C CYS A 215 -8.08 2.95 13.18
N PHE A 216 -7.37 3.65 14.08
CA PHE A 216 -7.61 3.56 15.51
C PHE A 216 -8.86 4.29 15.99
N ASN A 217 -9.52 5.08 15.14
CA ASN A 217 -10.87 5.57 15.42
C ASN A 217 -11.85 4.42 15.75
N CYS A 218 -11.65 3.23 15.17
CA CYS A 218 -12.42 2.02 15.51
C CYS A 218 -11.56 0.96 16.22
N HIS A 219 -10.31 0.77 15.78
CA HIS A 219 -9.45 -0.36 16.14
C HIS A 219 -8.51 -0.11 17.34
N TYR A 220 -8.79 0.86 18.21
CA TYR A 220 -7.89 1.17 19.32
C TYR A 220 -7.82 0.05 20.38
N GLN A 221 -8.92 -0.15 21.13
CA GLN A 221 -9.00 -1.14 22.22
C GLN A 221 -10.28 -1.99 22.19
N GLY A 222 -11.36 -1.52 21.53
CA GLY A 222 -12.68 -2.16 21.60
C GLY A 222 -13.05 -3.07 20.43
N GLN A 223 -12.38 -2.93 19.28
CA GLN A 223 -12.68 -3.72 18.08
C GLN A 223 -11.41 -4.35 17.52
N ARG A 224 -11.40 -5.68 17.42
CA ARG A 224 -10.28 -6.39 16.80
C ARG A 224 -10.28 -6.18 15.28
N PRO A 225 -9.11 -6.09 14.62
CA PRO A 225 -7.78 -6.09 15.24
C PRO A 225 -7.52 -4.83 16.06
N THR A 226 -6.91 -4.99 17.23
CA THR A 226 -6.57 -3.88 18.12
C THR A 226 -5.21 -3.29 17.76
N ARG A 227 -4.90 -2.13 18.34
CA ARG A 227 -3.64 -1.39 18.11
C ARG A 227 -2.34 -2.18 18.35
N THR A 228 -2.40 -3.29 19.08
CA THR A 228 -1.23 -4.13 19.41
C THR A 228 -1.11 -5.36 18.50
N GLU A 229 -2.09 -5.62 17.64
CA GLU A 229 -2.13 -6.77 16.73
C GLU A 229 -1.56 -6.41 15.36
N CYS A 230 -0.26 -6.08 15.32
CA CYS A 230 0.40 -5.58 14.11
C CYS A 230 0.21 -6.51 12.91
N ALA A 231 0.29 -7.83 13.13
CA ALA A 231 0.18 -8.84 12.08
C ALA A 231 -1.23 -8.94 11.45
N SER A 232 -2.25 -8.39 12.11
CA SER A 232 -3.61 -8.36 11.60
C SER A 232 -3.82 -7.24 10.57
N CYS A 233 -3.02 -6.18 10.63
CA CYS A 233 -3.01 -5.09 9.66
C CYS A 233 -1.81 -5.15 8.70
N HIS A 234 -0.70 -5.76 9.12
CA HIS A 234 0.52 -5.84 8.34
C HIS A 234 0.90 -7.29 8.05
N ARG A 235 1.07 -7.63 6.76
CA ARG A 235 1.59 -8.94 6.34
C ARG A 235 2.90 -8.79 5.59
N LEU A 236 3.73 -9.83 5.65
CA LEU A 236 4.94 -9.90 4.82
C LEU A 236 4.55 -9.87 3.35
N THR A 237 5.16 -8.97 2.58
CA THR A 237 4.82 -8.76 1.17
C THR A 237 5.49 -9.78 0.25
N GLY A 238 5.16 -9.74 -1.04
CA GLY A 238 6.09 -10.11 -2.12
C GLY A 238 7.20 -9.05 -2.33
N GLU A 239 8.00 -9.17 -3.38
CA GLU A 239 8.89 -8.07 -3.77
C GLU A 239 8.09 -6.80 -4.05
N HIS A 240 8.60 -5.65 -3.60
CA HIS A 240 7.98 -4.36 -3.90
C HIS A 240 8.21 -4.02 -5.37
N PHE A 241 7.13 -3.76 -6.10
CA PHE A 241 7.21 -3.18 -7.44
C PHE A 241 6.56 -1.80 -7.42
N ASP A 242 7.25 -0.83 -8.02
CA ASP A 242 6.62 0.43 -8.38
C ASP A 242 5.65 0.14 -9.54
N SER A 243 4.37 0.44 -9.33
CA SER A 243 3.39 0.36 -10.42
C SER A 243 3.82 1.33 -11.52
N LYS A 244 4.13 0.78 -12.70
CA LYS A 244 4.39 1.56 -13.93
C LYS A 244 3.10 2.08 -14.57
N THR A 245 1.94 1.75 -14.01
CA THR A 245 0.66 2.20 -14.56
C THR A 245 0.60 3.71 -14.42
N ILE A 246 0.54 4.40 -15.56
CA ILE A 246 0.30 5.83 -15.62
C ILE A 246 -1.09 6.06 -15.05
N SER A 247 -1.12 6.52 -13.81
CA SER A 247 -2.35 6.90 -13.15
C SER A 247 -2.99 8.04 -13.96
N ARG A 248 -4.21 7.85 -14.46
CA ARG A 248 -4.99 8.88 -15.16
C ARG A 248 -6.09 9.35 -14.21
N TYR A 249 -5.96 10.55 -13.65
CA TYR A 249 -7.08 11.14 -12.93
C TYR A 249 -8.00 11.70 -14.00
N SER A 250 -9.28 11.32 -13.97
CA SER A 250 -10.31 12.15 -14.58
C SER A 250 -10.40 13.41 -13.73
N LEU A 251 -9.59 14.42 -14.07
CA LEU A 251 -9.37 15.58 -13.21
C LEU A 251 -10.63 16.42 -13.01
N LYS A 252 -11.65 16.26 -13.85
CA LYS A 252 -12.91 17.03 -13.80
C LYS A 252 -14.09 16.28 -13.17
N PHE A 253 -13.88 15.13 -12.52
CA PHE A 253 -14.97 14.45 -11.80
C PHE A 253 -15.24 15.11 -10.45
N ASN A 254 -16.40 15.78 -10.33
CA ASN A 254 -16.85 16.38 -9.07
C ASN A 254 -17.70 15.38 -8.27
N HIS A 255 -17.25 14.98 -7.08
CA HIS A 255 -17.99 14.04 -6.23
C HIS A 255 -19.22 14.67 -5.57
N GLU A 256 -19.27 16.00 -5.48
CA GLU A 256 -20.35 16.75 -4.84
C GLU A 256 -21.44 17.20 -5.82
N ASP A 257 -21.28 16.95 -7.12
CA ASP A 257 -22.33 17.19 -8.11
C ASP A 257 -23.57 16.36 -7.75
N LYS A 258 -24.77 16.95 -7.89
CA LYS A 258 -26.05 16.30 -7.55
C LYS A 258 -26.26 14.94 -8.24
N ASN A 259 -25.72 14.75 -9.43
CA ASN A 259 -25.85 13.52 -10.21
C ASN A 259 -24.80 12.47 -9.82
N HIS A 260 -23.72 12.87 -9.15
CA HIS A 260 -22.64 11.99 -8.69
C HIS A 260 -22.75 11.66 -7.20
N ARG A 261 -23.05 12.64 -6.33
CA ARG A 261 -23.08 12.49 -4.87
C ARG A 261 -24.10 11.47 -4.37
N ASN A 262 -25.16 11.25 -5.16
CA ASN A 262 -26.25 10.32 -4.84
C ASN A 262 -25.99 8.90 -5.35
N LYS A 263 -24.83 8.63 -5.96
CA LYS A 263 -24.44 7.30 -6.43
C LYS A 263 -23.64 6.58 -5.36
N ASP A 264 -23.80 5.27 -5.29
CA ASP A 264 -22.95 4.44 -4.45
C ASP A 264 -21.52 4.44 -4.99
N CYS A 265 -20.51 4.55 -4.12
CA CYS A 265 -19.10 4.60 -4.53
C CYS A 265 -18.69 3.40 -5.38
N THR A 266 -19.22 2.20 -5.10
CA THR A 266 -18.89 0.98 -5.84
C THR A 266 -19.50 0.91 -7.24
N THR A 267 -20.41 1.84 -7.57
CA THR A 267 -20.91 2.03 -8.95
C THR A 267 -19.78 2.43 -9.90
N CYS A 268 -18.83 3.23 -9.41
CA CYS A 268 -17.69 3.72 -10.20
C CYS A 268 -16.38 3.04 -9.79
N HIS A 269 -16.16 2.84 -8.49
CA HIS A 269 -14.95 2.22 -7.94
C HIS A 269 -15.03 0.69 -7.94
N ILE A 270 -15.23 0.09 -9.12
CA ILE A 270 -15.58 -1.34 -9.25
C ILE A 270 -14.48 -2.33 -8.79
N ARG A 271 -13.23 -1.86 -8.63
CA ARG A 271 -12.11 -2.70 -8.17
C ARG A 271 -11.74 -2.49 -6.69
N ILE A 272 -12.36 -1.54 -6.00
CA ILE A 272 -11.96 -1.17 -4.63
C ILE A 272 -12.13 -2.33 -3.65
N THR A 273 -13.13 -3.19 -3.85
CA THR A 273 -13.40 -4.37 -3.02
C THR A 273 -12.50 -5.57 -3.32
N GLN A 274 -11.73 -5.51 -4.41
CA GLN A 274 -10.88 -6.61 -4.87
C GLN A 274 -9.43 -6.49 -4.37
N VAL A 275 -9.04 -5.32 -3.87
CA VAL A 275 -7.67 -5.04 -3.44
C VAL A 275 -7.67 -4.74 -1.95
N SER A 276 -6.79 -5.42 -1.22
CA SER A 276 -6.61 -5.21 0.22
C SER A 276 -5.28 -4.56 0.58
N ASP A 277 -4.29 -4.50 -0.31
CA ASP A 277 -3.06 -3.75 -0.05
C ASP A 277 -3.29 -2.25 -0.28
N LEU A 278 -3.19 -1.43 0.77
CA LEU A 278 -3.33 0.02 0.67
C LEU A 278 -2.32 0.66 -0.28
N ARG A 279 -1.17 0.03 -0.53
CA ARG A 279 -0.17 0.52 -1.49
C ARG A 279 -0.66 0.43 -2.93
N LEU A 280 -1.51 -0.56 -3.23
CA LEU A 280 -2.09 -0.77 -4.55
C LEU A 280 -3.36 0.06 -4.77
N LEU A 281 -3.82 0.77 -3.73
CA LEU A 281 -5.07 1.56 -3.71
C LEU A 281 -4.84 3.07 -3.82
N THR A 282 -3.61 3.50 -4.14
CA THR A 282 -3.26 4.93 -4.20
C THR A 282 -3.88 5.67 -5.40
N ASP A 283 -4.48 4.93 -6.32
CA ASP A 283 -5.21 5.49 -7.46
C ASP A 283 -6.63 4.94 -7.44
N ALA A 284 -7.61 5.84 -7.43
CA ALA A 284 -9.00 5.49 -7.61
C ALA A 284 -9.16 4.94 -9.04
N ASP A 285 -9.15 3.62 -9.15
CA ASP A 285 -9.32 2.87 -10.38
C ASP A 285 -10.78 2.92 -10.80
N VAL A 286 -11.16 4.02 -11.46
CA VAL A 286 -12.48 4.20 -12.10
C VAL A 286 -12.27 3.98 -13.60
N PRO A 287 -12.60 2.80 -14.13
CA PRO A 287 -12.53 2.56 -15.57
C PRO A 287 -13.53 3.45 -16.30
N ILE A 288 -13.15 3.98 -17.47
CA ILE A 288 -14.05 4.82 -18.28
C ILE A 288 -15.40 4.14 -18.57
N LEU A 289 -15.43 2.80 -18.63
CA LEU A 289 -16.65 2.01 -18.83
C LEU A 289 -17.72 2.29 -17.77
N THR A 290 -17.35 2.66 -16.54
CA THR A 290 -18.34 2.99 -15.50
C THR A 290 -19.01 4.34 -15.75
N CYS A 291 -18.34 5.24 -16.48
CA CYS A 291 -18.91 6.52 -16.92
C CYS A 291 -19.72 6.36 -18.21
N SER A 292 -19.29 5.48 -19.12
CA SER A 292 -19.91 5.27 -20.43
C SER A 292 -21.06 4.26 -20.45
N THR A 293 -21.53 3.83 -19.28
CA THR A 293 -22.75 3.03 -19.19
C THR A 293 -23.94 3.80 -19.77
N SER A 294 -24.92 3.07 -20.32
CA SER A 294 -26.09 3.64 -21.00
C SER A 294 -26.93 4.60 -20.12
N SER A 295 -26.76 4.54 -18.81
CA SER A 295 -27.48 5.37 -17.83
C SER A 295 -26.72 6.63 -17.38
N CYS A 296 -25.50 6.88 -17.86
CA CYS A 296 -24.65 7.99 -17.41
C CYS A 296 -24.20 8.90 -18.57
N HIS A 297 -23.03 8.61 -19.17
CA HIS A 297 -22.40 9.48 -20.17
C HIS A 297 -22.14 8.78 -21.52
N ALA A 298 -22.87 7.71 -21.84
CA ALA A 298 -22.72 6.97 -23.10
C ALA A 298 -22.85 7.87 -24.35
N ASN A 299 -23.87 8.73 -24.37
CA ASN A 299 -24.13 9.61 -25.51
C ASN A 299 -23.05 10.69 -25.64
N GLN A 300 -22.69 11.34 -24.53
CA GLN A 300 -21.66 12.39 -24.52
C GLN A 300 -20.31 11.85 -24.97
N LEU A 301 -19.92 10.64 -24.53
CA LEU A 301 -18.70 9.99 -24.98
C LEU A 301 -18.75 9.71 -26.49
N LYS A 302 -19.86 9.14 -26.97
CA LYS A 302 -20.05 8.87 -28.41
C LYS A 302 -19.97 10.15 -29.26
N ASP A 303 -20.55 11.23 -28.79
CA ASP A 303 -20.55 12.53 -29.49
C ASP A 303 -19.14 13.16 -29.53
N GLU A 304 -18.38 13.07 -28.44
CA GLU A 304 -16.98 13.54 -28.40
C GLU A 304 -16.06 12.69 -29.28
N LEU A 305 -16.22 11.36 -29.29
CA LEU A 305 -15.46 10.46 -30.16
C LEU A 305 -15.76 10.70 -31.65
N THR A 306 -17.02 10.96 -31.97
CA THR A 306 -17.44 11.31 -33.34
C THR A 306 -16.78 12.62 -33.77
N ARG A 307 -16.88 13.68 -32.94
CA ARG A 307 -16.21 14.97 -33.21
C ARG A 307 -14.70 14.84 -33.35
N ARG A 308 -14.06 14.01 -32.51
CA ARG A 308 -12.63 13.70 -32.63
C ARG A 308 -12.31 13.08 -33.99
N SER A 309 -13.05 12.05 -34.38
CA SER A 309 -12.86 11.33 -35.65
C SER A 309 -13.05 12.26 -36.85
N GLU A 310 -14.09 13.09 -36.83
CA GLU A 310 -14.36 14.08 -37.88
C GLU A 310 -13.26 15.14 -37.99
N SER A 311 -12.78 15.69 -36.86
CA SER A 311 -11.70 16.70 -36.88
C SER A 311 -10.42 16.15 -37.49
N LEU A 312 -10.09 14.89 -37.21
CA LEU A 312 -8.95 14.18 -37.79
C LEU A 312 -9.13 13.93 -39.29
N ALA A 313 -10.33 13.49 -39.71
CA ALA A 313 -10.65 13.26 -41.11
C ALA A 313 -10.59 14.53 -41.96
N LYS A 314 -11.05 15.66 -41.41
CA LYS A 314 -11.04 16.98 -42.06
C LYS A 314 -9.68 17.68 -42.02
N LYS A 315 -8.69 17.14 -41.29
CA LYS A 315 -7.38 17.76 -41.04
C LYS A 315 -7.51 19.17 -40.44
N GLU A 316 -8.55 19.39 -39.65
CA GLU A 316 -8.79 20.63 -38.91
C GLU A 316 -8.01 20.65 -37.59
N ALA A 317 -8.16 21.72 -36.81
CA ALA A 317 -7.73 21.72 -35.41
C ALA A 317 -8.39 20.54 -34.69
N VAL A 318 -7.55 19.71 -34.05
CA VAL A 318 -8.00 18.47 -33.44
C VAL A 318 -8.98 18.77 -32.30
N PHE A 319 -10.16 18.15 -32.34
CA PHE A 319 -11.14 18.29 -31.26
C PHE A 319 -10.55 17.81 -29.93
N GLU A 320 -10.57 18.68 -28.92
CA GLU A 320 -10.09 18.41 -27.58
C GLU A 320 -11.22 17.85 -26.70
N CYS A 321 -11.02 16.68 -26.10
CA CYS A 321 -11.99 16.10 -25.17
C CYS A 321 -11.93 16.85 -23.84
N ALA A 322 -12.77 17.86 -23.64
CA ALA A 322 -12.70 18.75 -22.48
C ALA A 322 -13.74 18.46 -21.40
N TYR A 323 -14.73 17.59 -21.66
CA TYR A 323 -15.79 17.27 -20.70
C TYR A 323 -15.23 16.54 -19.46
N CYS A 324 -14.52 15.43 -19.66
CA CYS A 324 -13.92 14.66 -18.56
C CYS A 324 -12.48 15.06 -18.25
N HIS A 325 -11.75 15.57 -19.25
CA HIS A 325 -10.31 15.78 -19.17
C HIS A 325 -9.94 17.25 -19.09
N THR A 326 -8.79 17.49 -18.45
CA THR A 326 -8.07 18.75 -18.60
C THR A 326 -7.50 18.85 -20.01
N SER A 327 -7.27 20.08 -20.50
CA SER A 327 -6.80 20.31 -21.86
C SER A 327 -5.54 19.53 -22.24
N PRO A 328 -4.50 19.45 -21.38
CA PRO A 328 -3.33 18.63 -21.68
C PRO A 328 -3.64 17.14 -21.88
N ILE A 329 -4.67 16.61 -21.20
CA ILE A 329 -5.05 15.18 -21.29
C ILE A 329 -5.99 14.94 -22.47
N GLY A 330 -6.98 15.81 -22.66
CA GLY A 330 -8.00 15.71 -23.71
C GLY A 330 -7.46 15.82 -25.14
N ASN A 331 -6.23 16.32 -25.30
CA ASN A 331 -5.55 16.42 -26.59
C ASN A 331 -4.81 15.15 -27.02
N TYR A 332 -4.54 14.22 -26.10
CA TYR A 332 -3.84 12.98 -26.44
C TYR A 332 -4.66 12.05 -27.35
N GLN A 333 -3.98 11.07 -27.94
CA GLN A 333 -4.65 10.00 -28.67
C GLN A 333 -5.67 9.29 -27.77
N VAL A 334 -6.86 9.07 -28.33
CA VAL A 334 -7.93 8.32 -27.68
C VAL A 334 -7.43 6.90 -27.40
N PRO A 335 -7.45 6.43 -26.13
CA PRO A 335 -7.05 5.08 -25.83
C PRO A 335 -8.14 4.08 -26.25
N PRO A 336 -7.79 2.81 -26.56
CA PRO A 336 -8.77 1.78 -26.94
C PRO A 336 -9.87 1.52 -25.91
N SER A 337 -9.69 1.95 -24.66
CA SER A 337 -10.73 1.82 -23.62
C SER A 337 -11.94 2.72 -23.83
N HIS A 338 -11.83 3.79 -24.63
CA HIS A 338 -12.96 4.70 -24.93
C HIS A 338 -13.75 4.25 -26.16
N GLU A 339 -13.19 3.37 -27.00
CA GLU A 339 -13.80 2.90 -28.25
C GLU A 339 -14.67 1.64 -28.06
N LYS A 340 -14.77 1.13 -26.83
CA LYS A 340 -15.43 -0.13 -26.49
C LYS A 340 -16.82 0.04 -25.91
#